data_AF-A0A934D2F0-F1
#
_entry.id   AF-A0A934D2F0-F1
#
_cell.length_a   1.000
_cell.length_b   1.000
_cell.length_c   1.000
_cell.angle_alpha   90.00
_cell.angle_beta   90.00
_cell.angle_gamma   90.00
#
_symmetry.space_group_name_H-M   'P 1'
#
loop_
_entity.id
_entity.type
_entity.pdbx_description
1 polymer ?
#
loop_
_entity_poly.entity_id
_entity_poly.type
_entity_poly.pdbx_seq_one_letter_code
_entity_poly.pdbx_strand_id
1 'polypeptide(L)'
;MDPRLRFVRALLWVVLVAALVTAPVFLFAESFDREHVVRVVLSNGVAAGLCGGLLLHSRRGNAVAVGRVLVFGLLALVASLSWTNGEDVRINVINFVLVSVLASVLTDRRALLGVAVVSAAVMVSIAWRQAIPPAGEELLEARLEALAQFLPTYAVIVLVLWLREGARANRVASKSGAAVDVSLR
;
A
#
# COMPACT_ATOMS: atom_id res chain seq x y z
N MET A 1 -11.47 4.78 23.96
CA MET A 1 -11.47 4.59 22.49
C MET A 1 -10.22 3.81 22.10
N ASP A 2 -10.37 2.71 21.34
CA ASP A 2 -9.26 1.83 20.94
C ASP A 2 -8.12 2.63 20.27
N PRO A 3 -6.85 2.52 20.75
CA PRO A 3 -5.69 3.16 20.13
C PRO A 3 -5.56 2.89 18.63
N ARG A 4 -5.88 1.67 18.17
CA ARG A 4 -5.82 1.30 16.74
C ARG A 4 -6.86 2.06 15.93
N LEU A 5 -8.07 2.20 16.45
CA LEU A 5 -9.14 2.98 15.81
C LEU A 5 -8.80 4.48 15.75
N ARG A 6 -8.16 5.02 16.79
CA ARG A 6 -7.67 6.41 16.77
C ARG A 6 -6.64 6.63 15.67
N PHE A 7 -5.67 5.72 15.55
CA PHE A 7 -4.64 5.78 14.51
C PHE A 7 -5.25 5.67 13.10
N VAL A 8 -6.15 4.71 12.87
CA VAL A 8 -6.85 4.56 11.58
C VAL A 8 -7.62 5.83 11.22
N ARG A 9 -8.36 6.43 12.17
CA ARG A 9 -9.09 7.67 11.94
C ARG A 9 -8.17 8.85 11.65
N ALA A 10 -7.06 8.96 12.37
CA ALA A 10 -6.06 10.00 12.11
C ALA A 10 -5.48 9.86 10.69
N LEU A 11 -5.16 8.64 10.27
CA LEU A 11 -4.66 8.37 8.92
C LEU A 11 -5.71 8.72 7.85
N LEU A 12 -6.97 8.31 8.04
CA LEU A 12 -8.07 8.68 7.15
C LEU A 12 -8.27 10.19 7.05
N TRP A 13 -8.12 10.91 8.17
CA TRP A 13 -8.17 12.38 8.17
C TRP A 13 -7.01 13.00 7.41
N VAL A 14 -5.79 12.49 7.59
CA VAL A 14 -4.62 12.97 6.84
C VAL A 14 -4.83 12.76 5.34
N VAL A 15 -5.30 11.58 4.92
CA VAL A 15 -5.56 11.28 3.51
C VAL A 15 -6.71 12.13 2.96
N LEU A 16 -7.78 12.32 3.73
CA LEU A 16 -8.91 13.19 3.34
C LEU A 16 -8.46 14.63 3.15
N VAL A 17 -7.71 15.18 4.11
CA VAL A 17 -7.18 16.55 4.02
C VAL A 17 -6.22 16.66 2.85
N ALA A 18 -5.33 15.69 2.66
CA ALA A 18 -4.43 15.67 1.51
C ALA A 18 -5.22 15.73 0.20
N ALA A 19 -6.19 14.84 -0.01
CA ALA A 19 -7.02 14.80 -1.22
C ALA A 19 -7.80 16.12 -1.47
N LEU A 20 -8.31 16.74 -0.41
CA LEU A 20 -9.04 18.00 -0.50
C LEU A 20 -8.12 19.19 -0.80
N VAL A 21 -6.85 19.14 -0.40
CA VAL A 21 -5.86 20.21 -0.62
C VAL A 21 -5.15 20.05 -1.97
N THR A 22 -4.87 18.82 -2.39
CA THR A 22 -4.16 18.56 -3.65
C THR A 22 -4.97 18.98 -4.87
N ALA A 23 -6.29 18.80 -4.87
CA ALA A 23 -7.11 19.18 -6.03
C ALA A 23 -7.08 20.70 -6.30
N PRO A 24 -7.33 21.60 -5.32
CA PRO A 24 -7.19 23.04 -5.52
C PRO A 24 -5.77 23.46 -5.90
N VAL A 25 -4.74 22.90 -5.25
CA VAL A 25 -3.34 23.25 -5.55
C VAL A 25 -2.99 22.94 -7.01
N PHE A 26 -3.39 21.78 -7.51
CA PHE A 26 -3.22 21.43 -8.92
C PHE A 26 -3.97 22.38 -9.86
N LEU A 27 -5.21 22.76 -9.51
CA LEU A 27 -6.00 23.70 -10.30
C LEU A 27 -5.37 25.10 -10.35
N PHE A 28 -4.63 25.52 -9.33
CA PHE A 28 -3.94 26.83 -9.35
C PHE A 28 -2.57 26.78 -10.05
N ALA A 29 -1.93 25.62 -10.16
CA ALA A 29 -0.54 25.49 -10.60
C ALA A 29 -0.37 25.15 -12.10
N GLU A 30 -1.32 24.47 -12.74
CA GLU A 30 -1.18 23.99 -14.13
C GLU A 30 -2.01 24.80 -15.15
N SER A 31 -1.47 24.96 -16.36
CA SER A 31 -2.20 25.52 -17.51
C SER A 31 -3.29 24.54 -17.94
N PHE A 32 -4.55 24.98 -17.79
CA PHE A 32 -5.76 24.16 -17.85
C PHE A 32 -5.98 23.45 -19.19
N ASP A 33 -5.55 22.20 -19.27
CA ASP A 33 -6.13 21.23 -20.18
C ASP A 33 -7.34 20.55 -19.50
N ARG A 34 -8.48 20.53 -20.17
CA ARG A 34 -9.77 20.10 -19.60
C ARG A 34 -9.73 18.64 -19.16
N GLU A 35 -8.96 17.81 -19.86
CA GLU A 35 -8.79 16.39 -19.54
C GLU A 35 -8.05 16.17 -18.22
N HIS A 36 -7.00 16.96 -17.97
CA HIS A 36 -6.21 16.90 -16.73
C HIS A 36 -7.03 17.33 -15.51
N VAL A 37 -7.79 18.41 -15.64
CA VAL A 37 -8.68 18.92 -14.59
C VAL A 37 -9.71 17.88 -14.18
N VAL A 38 -10.38 17.25 -15.15
CA VAL A 38 -11.39 16.21 -14.88
C VAL A 38 -10.75 15.03 -14.16
N ARG A 39 -9.54 14.61 -14.57
CA ARG A 39 -8.82 13.49 -13.94
C ARG A 39 -8.46 13.78 -12.49
N VAL A 40 -7.96 14.99 -12.20
CA VAL A 40 -7.58 15.42 -10.85
C VAL A 40 -8.80 15.54 -9.94
N VAL A 41 -9.90 16.15 -10.42
CA VAL A 41 -11.12 16.29 -9.63
C VAL A 41 -11.76 14.93 -9.35
N LEU A 42 -11.80 14.03 -10.35
CA LEU A 42 -12.33 12.69 -10.16
C LEU A 42 -11.49 11.87 -9.19
N SER A 43 -10.16 11.84 -9.33
CA SER A 43 -9.29 11.03 -8.47
C SER A 43 -9.34 11.51 -7.01
N ASN A 44 -9.22 12.82 -6.78
CA ASN A 44 -9.28 13.40 -5.44
C ASN A 44 -10.70 13.32 -4.85
N GLY A 45 -11.74 13.52 -5.66
CA GLY A 45 -13.13 13.38 -5.23
C GLY A 45 -13.49 11.96 -4.80
N VAL A 46 -13.05 10.96 -5.55
CA VAL A 46 -13.19 9.54 -5.18
C VAL A 46 -12.42 9.24 -3.90
N ALA A 47 -11.17 9.70 -3.78
CA ALA A 47 -10.37 9.51 -2.57
C ALA A 47 -11.02 10.15 -1.33
N ALA A 48 -11.50 11.39 -1.45
CA ALA A 48 -12.19 12.11 -0.38
C ALA A 48 -13.51 11.41 0.01
N GLY A 49 -14.31 10.99 -0.98
CA GLY A 49 -15.55 10.26 -0.75
C GLY A 49 -15.33 8.91 -0.05
N LEU A 50 -14.33 8.15 -0.49
CA LEU A 50 -13.94 6.89 0.16
C LEU A 50 -13.44 7.10 1.59
N CYS A 51 -12.60 8.11 1.82
CA CYS A 51 -12.13 8.44 3.18
C CYS A 51 -13.27 8.89 4.09
N GLY A 52 -14.20 9.71 3.59
CA GLY A 52 -15.41 10.11 4.31
C GLY A 52 -16.30 8.91 4.66
N GLY A 53 -16.53 8.02 3.69
CA GLY A 53 -17.28 6.78 3.89
C GLY A 53 -16.62 5.86 4.93
N LEU A 54 -15.29 5.73 4.90
CA LEU A 54 -14.54 4.94 5.87
C LEU A 54 -14.54 5.58 7.26
N LEU A 55 -14.48 6.91 7.36
CA LEU A 55 -14.63 7.64 8.62
C LEU A 55 -16.03 7.41 9.23
N LEU A 56 -17.09 7.46 8.42
CA LEU A 56 -18.45 7.13 8.84
C LEU A 56 -18.55 5.67 9.28
N HIS A 57 -18.01 4.73 8.51
CA HIS A 57 -18.00 3.31 8.84
C HIS A 57 -17.21 3.04 10.14
N SER A 58 -16.13 3.78 10.39
CA SER A 58 -15.33 3.67 11.61
C SER A 58 -16.10 4.02 12.88
N ARG A 59 -17.26 4.69 12.78
CA ARG A 59 -18.16 4.93 13.92
C ARG A 59 -18.75 3.64 14.48
N ARG A 60 -18.83 2.58 13.67
CA ARG A 60 -19.28 1.23 14.07
C ARG A 60 -18.23 0.43 14.85
N GLY A 61 -17.06 1.01 15.12
CA GLY A 61 -16.02 0.41 15.97
C GLY A 61 -15.15 -0.67 15.29
N ASN A 62 -15.39 -1.01 14.02
CA ASN A 62 -14.64 -2.07 13.33
C ASN A 62 -13.33 -1.55 12.70
N ALA A 63 -12.31 -1.34 13.54
CA ALA A 63 -11.01 -0.80 13.11
C ALA A 63 -10.29 -1.69 12.08
N VAL A 64 -10.44 -3.02 12.19
CA VAL A 64 -9.76 -3.99 11.31
C VAL A 64 -10.33 -3.95 9.90
N ALA A 65 -11.67 -3.94 9.76
CA ALA A 65 -12.30 -3.85 8.45
C ALA A 65 -11.95 -2.54 7.75
N VAL A 66 -12.03 -1.40 8.46
CA VAL A 66 -11.65 -0.09 7.93
C VAL A 66 -10.18 -0.06 7.51
N GLY A 67 -9.29 -0.61 8.34
CA GLY A 67 -7.87 -0.70 8.03
C GLY A 67 -7.59 -1.54 6.79
N ARG A 68 -8.26 -2.68 6.61
CA ARG A 68 -8.15 -3.52 5.40
C ARG A 68 -8.61 -2.77 4.16
N VAL A 69 -9.79 -2.15 4.20
CA VAL A 69 -10.32 -1.41 3.04
C VAL A 69 -9.39 -0.26 2.66
N LEU A 70 -8.86 0.47 3.66
CA LEU A 70 -7.89 1.54 3.41
C LEU A 70 -6.62 1.01 2.73
N VAL A 71 -6.04 -0.08 3.25
CA VAL A 71 -4.80 -0.64 2.71
C VAL A 71 -4.98 -1.21 1.31
N PHE A 72 -6.03 -1.98 1.05
CA PHE A 72 -6.30 -2.49 -0.30
C PHE A 72 -6.71 -1.38 -1.27
N GLY A 73 -7.41 -0.35 -0.80
CA GLY A 73 -7.71 0.84 -1.60
C GLY A 73 -6.45 1.60 -2.00
N LEU A 74 -5.52 1.80 -1.07
CA LEU A 74 -4.21 2.41 -1.36
C LEU A 74 -3.38 1.54 -2.30
N LEU A 75 -3.38 0.22 -2.13
CA LEU A 75 -2.70 -0.70 -3.03
C LEU A 75 -3.23 -0.58 -4.46
N ALA A 76 -4.56 -0.59 -4.63
CA ALA A 76 -5.19 -0.45 -5.93
C ALA A 76 -4.89 0.92 -6.56
N LEU A 77 -4.91 2.00 -5.77
CA LEU A 77 -4.58 3.34 -6.24
C LEU A 77 -3.13 3.43 -6.70
N VAL A 78 -2.17 2.98 -5.86
CA VAL A 78 -0.74 2.96 -6.20
C VAL A 78 -0.53 2.11 -7.45
N ALA A 79 -1.08 0.89 -7.50
CA ALA A 79 -0.96 0.03 -8.67
C ALA A 79 -1.49 0.69 -9.95
N SER A 80 -2.65 1.36 -9.87
CA SER A 80 -3.22 2.08 -11.00
C SER A 80 -2.32 3.23 -11.46
N LEU A 81 -1.84 4.06 -10.52
CA LEU A 81 -0.99 5.21 -10.85
C LEU A 81 0.35 4.76 -11.43
N SER A 82 1.00 3.77 -10.81
CA SER A 82 2.25 3.20 -11.31
C SER A 82 2.09 2.60 -12.70
N TRP A 83 0.93 2.00 -13.01
CA TRP A 83 0.65 1.45 -14.32
C TRP A 83 0.41 2.51 -15.41
N THR A 84 -0.21 3.65 -15.04
CA THR A 84 -0.60 4.68 -16.01
C THR A 84 0.42 5.79 -16.19
N ASN A 85 1.19 6.14 -15.15
CA ASN A 85 2.11 7.28 -15.19
C ASN A 85 3.44 6.96 -15.89
N GLY A 86 3.75 5.67 -16.10
CA GLY A 86 5.02 5.25 -16.69
C GLY A 86 6.23 5.56 -15.82
N GLU A 87 6.03 5.88 -14.54
CA GLU A 87 7.10 6.10 -13.57
C GLU A 87 7.99 4.86 -13.45
N ASP A 88 9.29 5.09 -13.29
CA ASP A 88 10.28 4.04 -13.07
C ASP A 88 9.85 3.17 -11.87
N VAL A 89 9.95 1.85 -12.04
CA VAL A 89 9.68 0.87 -10.99
C VAL A 89 10.37 1.23 -9.67
N ARG A 90 11.58 1.81 -9.70
CA ARG A 90 12.32 2.20 -8.48
C ARG A 90 11.59 3.24 -7.65
N ILE A 91 10.90 4.18 -8.28
CA ILE A 91 10.08 5.19 -7.61
C ILE A 91 8.84 4.52 -7.01
N ASN A 92 8.23 3.61 -7.76
CA ASN A 92 7.03 2.90 -7.35
C ASN A 92 7.27 1.91 -6.20
N VAL A 93 8.47 1.30 -6.10
CA VAL A 93 8.84 0.39 -5.01
C VAL A 93 8.65 1.03 -3.65
N ILE A 94 8.96 2.32 -3.49
CA ILE A 94 8.75 3.06 -2.23
C ILE A 94 7.26 3.08 -1.87
N ASN A 95 6.39 3.36 -2.84
CA ASN A 95 4.94 3.39 -2.63
C ASN A 95 4.42 2.00 -2.21
N PHE A 96 4.86 0.92 -2.85
CA PHE A 96 4.49 -0.45 -2.46
C PHE A 96 5.04 -0.85 -1.08
N VAL A 97 6.25 -0.42 -0.73
CA VAL A 97 6.82 -0.61 0.61
C VAL A 97 5.98 0.13 1.65
N LEU A 98 5.60 1.38 1.42
CA LEU A 98 4.75 2.15 2.32
C LEU A 98 3.39 1.48 2.54
N VAL A 99 2.76 0.99 1.46
CA VAL A 99 1.51 0.22 1.56
C VAL A 99 1.69 -1.04 2.39
N SER A 100 2.82 -1.74 2.25
CA SER A 100 3.15 -2.96 3.03
C SER A 100 3.41 -2.65 4.51
N VAL A 101 4.07 -1.52 4.81
CA VAL A 101 4.27 -1.03 6.18
C VAL A 101 2.93 -0.67 6.80
N LEU A 102 2.06 0.04 6.08
CA LEU A 102 0.70 0.36 6.54
C LEU A 102 -0.11 -0.92 6.78
N ALA A 103 -0.03 -1.91 5.88
CA ALA A 103 -0.65 -3.21 6.06
C ALA A 103 -0.19 -3.87 7.37
N SER A 104 1.12 -3.88 7.66
CA SER A 104 1.66 -4.48 8.88
C SER A 104 1.13 -3.85 10.17
N VAL A 105 0.72 -2.58 10.13
CA VAL A 105 0.19 -1.86 11.29
C VAL A 105 -1.34 -1.98 11.37
N LEU A 106 -2.02 -1.96 10.23
CA LEU A 106 -3.46 -1.76 10.13
C LEU A 106 -4.24 -3.04 9.90
N THR A 107 -3.62 -4.09 9.37
CA THR A 107 -4.30 -5.35 9.04
C THR A 107 -3.80 -6.50 9.90
N ASP A 108 -4.24 -7.71 9.60
CA ASP A 108 -3.72 -8.93 10.20
C ASP A 108 -2.64 -9.54 9.31
N ARG A 109 -1.93 -10.51 9.89
CA ARG A 109 -0.85 -11.23 9.24
C ARG A 109 -1.24 -11.75 7.84
N ARG A 110 -2.40 -12.41 7.66
CA ARG A 110 -2.81 -12.94 6.34
C ARG A 110 -3.03 -11.83 5.32
N ALA A 111 -3.65 -10.73 5.72
CA ALA A 111 -3.86 -9.58 4.86
C ALA A 111 -2.53 -8.91 4.45
N LEU A 112 -1.53 -8.86 5.35
CA LEU A 112 -0.18 -8.40 5.00
C LEU A 112 0.45 -9.27 3.89
N LEU A 113 0.32 -10.60 3.95
CA LEU A 113 0.79 -11.46 2.86
C LEU A 113 0.05 -11.21 1.56
N GLY A 114 -1.28 -11.06 1.62
CA GLY A 114 -2.08 -10.75 0.44
C GLY A 114 -1.60 -9.45 -0.23
N VAL A 115 -1.38 -8.40 0.57
CA VAL A 115 -0.82 -7.13 0.10
C VAL A 115 0.56 -7.33 -0.51
N ALA A 116 1.43 -8.10 0.16
CA ALA A 116 2.79 -8.33 -0.31
C ALA A 116 2.85 -9.07 -1.65
N VAL A 117 2.06 -10.15 -1.79
CA VAL A 117 1.99 -10.93 -3.03
C VAL A 117 1.44 -10.08 -4.17
N VAL A 118 0.36 -9.34 -3.95
CA VAL A 118 -0.23 -8.48 -4.99
C VAL A 118 0.74 -7.36 -5.37
N SER A 119 1.40 -6.73 -4.40
CA SER A 119 2.40 -5.70 -4.65
C SER A 119 3.57 -6.24 -5.48
N ALA A 120 4.11 -7.41 -5.11
CA ALA A 120 5.18 -8.07 -5.86
C ALA A 120 4.74 -8.38 -7.30
N ALA A 121 3.55 -8.94 -7.49
CA ALA A 121 3.01 -9.25 -8.82
C ALA A 121 2.87 -7.99 -9.69
N VAL A 122 2.37 -6.89 -9.11
CA VAL A 122 2.24 -5.61 -9.83
C VAL A 122 3.61 -5.03 -10.18
N MET A 123 4.54 -4.95 -9.21
CA MET A 123 5.89 -4.44 -9.47
C MET A 123 6.63 -5.26 -10.52
N VAL A 124 6.53 -6.60 -10.46
CA VAL A 124 7.09 -7.50 -11.47
C VAL A 124 6.49 -7.20 -12.84
N SER A 125 5.17 -7.06 -12.93
CA SER A 125 4.49 -6.78 -14.20
C SER A 125 4.90 -5.43 -14.80
N ILE A 126 5.07 -4.40 -13.97
CA ILE A 126 5.53 -3.07 -14.40
C ILE A 126 6.99 -3.15 -14.87
N ALA A 127 7.87 -3.76 -14.08
CA ALA A 127 9.29 -3.89 -14.42
C ALA A 127 9.48 -4.67 -15.72
N TRP A 128 8.71 -5.76 -15.89
CA TRP A 128 8.73 -6.58 -17.10
C TRP A 128 8.32 -5.80 -18.35
N ARG A 129 7.34 -4.91 -18.21
CA ARG A 129 6.83 -4.04 -19.28
C ARG A 129 7.79 -2.90 -19.60
N GLN A 130 8.49 -2.36 -18.60
CA GLN A 130 9.36 -1.18 -18.74
C GLN A 130 10.82 -1.52 -19.06
N ALA A 131 11.26 -2.77 -18.90
CA ALA A 131 12.63 -3.17 -19.18
C ALA A 131 12.96 -2.96 -20.67
N ILE A 132 13.93 -2.07 -20.93
CA ILE A 132 14.49 -1.81 -22.25
C ILE A 132 15.92 -2.38 -22.22
N PRO A 133 16.26 -3.34 -23.10
CA PRO A 133 17.59 -3.93 -23.11
C PRO A 133 18.63 -2.91 -23.59
N PRO A 134 19.81 -2.85 -22.95
CA PRO A 134 20.98 -2.17 -23.50
C PRO A 134 21.36 -2.73 -24.88
N ALA A 135 22.11 -1.94 -25.66
CA ALA A 135 22.54 -2.37 -26.99
C ALA A 135 23.44 -3.62 -26.89
N GLY A 136 22.96 -4.73 -27.44
CA GLY A 136 23.69 -6.01 -27.46
C GLY A 136 23.27 -7.01 -26.38
N GLU A 137 22.37 -6.64 -25.46
CA GLU A 137 21.85 -7.54 -24.43
C GLU A 137 20.51 -8.20 -24.82
N GLU A 138 20.27 -9.39 -24.27
CA GLU A 138 18.99 -10.06 -24.43
C GLU A 138 17.90 -9.42 -23.56
N LEU A 139 16.70 -9.24 -24.12
CA LEU A 139 15.55 -8.67 -23.39
C LEU A 139 15.25 -9.41 -22.08
N LEU A 140 15.51 -10.72 -22.03
CA LEU A 140 15.29 -11.52 -20.83
C LEU A 140 16.26 -11.14 -19.71
N GLU A 141 17.53 -10.90 -20.04
CA GLU A 141 18.58 -10.54 -19.07
C GLU A 141 18.26 -9.19 -18.43
N ALA A 142 17.95 -8.17 -19.24
CA ALA A 142 17.56 -6.85 -18.76
C ALA A 142 16.32 -6.89 -17.84
N ARG A 143 15.35 -7.78 -18.14
CA ARG A 143 14.17 -7.99 -17.30
C ARG A 143 14.54 -8.63 -15.96
N LEU A 144 15.37 -9.67 -15.97
CA LEU A 144 15.80 -10.35 -14.75
C LEU A 144 16.64 -9.43 -13.88
N GLU A 145 17.51 -8.61 -14.46
CA GLU A 145 18.30 -7.62 -13.72
C GLU A 145 17.38 -6.58 -13.05
N ALA A 146 16.41 -6.03 -13.78
CA ALA A 146 15.44 -5.11 -13.22
C ALA A 146 14.67 -5.71 -12.03
N LEU A 147 14.27 -6.99 -12.12
CA LEU A 147 13.62 -7.71 -11.01
C LEU A 147 14.59 -7.91 -9.82
N ALA A 148 15.84 -8.28 -10.10
CA ALA A 148 16.85 -8.52 -9.07
C ALA A 148 17.18 -7.26 -8.25
N GLN A 149 17.01 -6.07 -8.82
CA GLN A 149 17.29 -4.80 -8.14
C GLN A 149 16.31 -4.48 -7.00
N PHE A 150 15.05 -4.93 -7.06
CA PHE A 150 14.04 -4.57 -6.04
C PHE A 150 13.42 -5.77 -5.32
N LEU A 151 13.25 -6.91 -5.98
CA LEU A 151 12.46 -8.01 -5.44
C LEU A 151 13.07 -8.63 -4.17
N PRO A 152 14.41 -8.86 -4.09
CA PRO A 152 15.04 -9.37 -2.87
C PRO A 152 14.86 -8.40 -1.68
N THR A 153 15.10 -7.12 -1.89
CA THR A 153 14.95 -6.08 -0.87
C THR A 153 13.51 -6.01 -0.37
N TYR A 154 12.55 -6.02 -1.28
CA TYR A 154 11.13 -6.01 -0.95
C TYR A 154 10.74 -7.26 -0.14
N ALA A 155 11.20 -8.45 -0.55
CA ALA A 155 10.94 -9.70 0.16
C ALA A 155 11.50 -9.69 1.59
N VAL A 156 12.71 -9.17 1.79
CA VAL A 156 13.31 -9.01 3.12
C VAL A 156 12.48 -8.08 4.00
N ILE A 157 12.05 -6.94 3.47
CA ILE A 157 11.19 -5.99 4.22
C ILE A 157 9.89 -6.69 4.65
N VAL A 158 9.21 -7.36 3.72
CA VAL A 158 7.96 -8.10 4.01
C VAL A 158 8.20 -9.18 5.06
N LEU A 159 9.30 -9.93 4.96
CA LEU A 159 9.67 -10.95 5.93
C LEU A 159 9.85 -10.37 7.34
N VAL A 160 10.56 -9.25 7.46
CA VAL A 160 10.76 -8.55 8.75
C VAL A 160 9.42 -8.10 9.33
N LEU A 161 8.55 -7.50 8.51
CA LEU A 161 7.21 -7.07 8.94
C LEU A 161 6.34 -8.26 9.39
N TRP A 162 6.41 -9.37 8.66
CA TRP A 162 5.69 -10.61 8.95
C TRP A 162 6.16 -11.27 10.26
N LEU A 163 7.48 -11.35 10.48
CA LEU A 163 8.07 -11.89 11.71
C LEU A 163 7.74 -11.01 12.92
N ARG A 164 7.77 -9.69 12.77
CA ARG A 164 7.38 -8.74 13.81
C ARG A 164 5.93 -8.93 14.24
N GLU A 165 5.02 -9.15 13.29
CA GLU A 165 3.60 -9.38 13.59
C GLU A 165 3.38 -10.74 14.27
N GLY A 166 4.12 -11.78 13.88
CA GLY A 166 4.14 -13.06 14.57
C GLY A 166 4.63 -12.95 16.02
N ALA A 167 5.74 -12.25 16.25
CA ALA A 167 6.26 -12.03 17.60
C ALA A 167 5.30 -11.22 18.48
N ARG A 168 4.59 -10.25 17.89
CA ARG A 168 3.55 -9.47 18.60
C ARG A 168 2.38 -10.34 19.03
N ALA A 169 1.90 -11.22 18.15
CA ALA A 169 0.83 -12.17 18.47
C ALA A 169 1.22 -13.09 19.64
N ASN A 170 2.44 -13.62 19.62
CA ASN A 170 2.95 -14.50 20.69
C ASN A 170 3.04 -13.80 22.05
N ARG A 171 3.44 -12.52 22.09
CA ARG A 171 3.49 -11.73 23.35
C ARG A 171 2.10 -11.45 23.94
N VAL A 172 1.09 -11.28 23.08
CA VAL A 172 -0.29 -11.09 23.54
C VAL A 172 -0.83 -12.41 24.12
N ALA A 173 -0.57 -13.53 23.44
CA ALA A 173 -0.94 -14.86 23.92
C ALA A 173 -0.29 -15.17 25.28
N SER A 174 1.02 -14.95 25.43
CA SER A 174 1.73 -15.20 26.69
C SER A 174 1.23 -14.35 27.87
N LYS A 175 0.85 -13.09 27.61
CA LYS A 175 0.26 -12.20 28.65
C LYS A 175 -1.18 -12.56 29.01
N SER A 176 -1.91 -13.20 28.10
CA SER A 176 -3.29 -13.60 28.35
C SER A 176 -3.44 -14.88 29.18
N GLY A 177 -2.34 -15.49 29.65
CA GLY A 177 -2.38 -16.74 30.41
C GLY A 177 -2.79 -17.96 29.58
N ALA A 178 -3.01 -17.78 28.27
CA ALA A 178 -3.13 -18.86 27.31
C ALA A 178 -1.73 -19.47 27.13
N ALA A 179 -1.38 -20.38 28.03
CA ALA A 179 -0.30 -21.34 27.80
C ALA A 179 -0.64 -22.08 26.51
N VAL A 180 -0.06 -21.62 25.39
CA VAL A 180 -0.03 -22.42 24.19
C VAL A 180 1.01 -23.48 24.46
N ASP A 181 0.51 -24.68 24.74
CA ASP A 181 1.23 -25.93 24.71
C ASP A 181 1.77 -26.11 23.29
N VAL A 182 2.99 -25.62 23.05
CA VAL A 182 3.69 -25.79 21.77
C VAL A 182 4.23 -27.21 21.75
N SER A 183 3.34 -28.17 21.50
CA SER A 183 3.72 -29.46 20.94
C SER A 183 4.15 -29.23 19.49
N LEU A 184 5.46 -29.08 19.29
CA LEU A 184 6.10 -29.26 17.99
C LEU A 184 5.79 -30.67 17.46
N ARG A 185 4.98 -30.75 16.41
CA ARG A 185 4.98 -31.83 15.42
C ARG A 185 4.77 -31.22 14.04
#